data_AF-A0A838NZU4-F1
#
_entry.id   AF-A0A838NZU4-F1
#
_cell.length_a   1.000
_cell.length_b   1.000
_cell.length_c   1.000
_cell.angle_alpha   90.00
_cell.angle_beta   90.00
_cell.angle_gamma   90.00
#
_symmetry.space_group_name_H-M   'P 1'
#
loop_
_entity.id
_entity.type
_entity.pdbx_description
1 polymer ?
#
loop_
_entity_poly.entity_id
_entity_poly.type
_entity_poly.pdbx_seq_one_letter_code
_entity_poly.pdbx_strand_id
1 'polypeptide(L)' 'MFRKLLGFAVLAVVAMMVLKVLFSLFGLVVGLLATLLWFAFVGFLIYLVLRVVAPETAGRVRRAWVCRGF' A
#
# COMPACT_ATOMS: atom_id res chain seq x y z
N MET A 1 28.40 -28.75 28.82
CA MET A 1 27.07 -28.43 28.23
C MET A 1 26.92 -26.96 27.82
N PHE A 2 27.54 -26.00 28.52
CA PHE A 2 27.61 -24.57 28.13
C PHE A 2 28.12 -24.28 26.70
N ARG A 3 29.05 -25.09 26.18
CA ARG A 3 29.57 -24.96 24.80
C ARG A 3 28.48 -25.12 23.71
N LYS A 4 27.47 -25.97 23.95
CA LYS A 4 26.33 -26.16 23.02
C LYS A 4 25.33 -25.00 23.12
N LEU A 5 25.15 -24.45 24.33
CA LEU A 5 24.31 -23.28 24.57
C LEU A 5 24.86 -22.03 23.86
N LEU A 6 26.18 -21.83 23.91
CA LEU A 6 26.85 -20.73 23.20
C LEU A 6 26.76 -20.85 21.68
N GLY A 7 26.85 -22.07 21.13
CA GLY A 7 26.66 -22.30 19.70
C GLY A 7 25.22 -22.02 19.23
N PHE A 8 24.23 -22.42 20.03
CA PHE A 8 22.82 -22.11 19.76
C PHE A 8 22.54 -20.61 19.86
N ALA A 9 23.14 -19.91 20.83
CA ALA A 9 23.00 -18.46 20.98
C ALA A 9 23.50 -17.70 19.75
N VAL A 10 24.67 -18.06 19.20
CA VAL A 10 25.20 -17.41 17.99
C VAL A 10 24.30 -17.69 16.78
N LEU A 11 23.85 -18.94 16.60
CA LEU A 11 22.91 -19.29 15.53
C LEU A 11 21.57 -18.55 15.66
N ALA A 12 21.07 -18.36 16.88
CA ALA A 12 19.85 -17.61 17.12
C ALA A 12 19.98 -16.14 16.72
N VAL A 13 21.12 -15.50 17.03
CA VAL A 13 21.39 -14.11 16.57
C VAL A 13 21.45 -14.04 15.05
N VAL A 14 22.12 -14.99 14.39
CA VAL A 14 22.18 -15.04 12.93
C VAL A 14 20.80 -15.29 12.32
N ALA A 15 20.03 -16.23 12.86
CA ALA A 15 18.67 -16.50 12.43
C ALA A 15 17.74 -15.30 12.60
N MET A 16 17.84 -14.57 13.72
CA MET A 16 17.11 -13.32 13.94
C MET A 16 17.49 -12.26 12.90
N MET A 17 18.77 -12.19 12.52
CA MET A 17 19.24 -11.24 11.51
C MET A 17 18.66 -11.57 10.13
N VAL A 18 18.68 -12.85 9.73
CA VAL A 18 18.09 -13.34 8.47
C VAL A 18 16.58 -13.11 8.45
N LEU A 19 15.90 -13.40 9.56
CA LEU A 19 14.46 -13.22 9.68
C LEU A 19 14.07 -11.74 9.55
N LYS A 20 14.86 -10.83 10.14
CA LYS A 20 14.67 -9.38 9.98
C LYS A 20 14.78 -8.94 8.52
N VAL A 21 15.74 -9.47 7.77
CA VAL A 21 15.91 -9.15 6.34
C VAL A 21 14.73 -9.66 5.51
N LEU A 22 14.26 -10.89 5.77
CA LEU A 22 13.07 -11.45 5.12
C LEU A 22 11.82 -10.60 5.39
N PHE A 23 11.59 -10.25 6.65
CA PHE A 23 10.47 -9.40 7.05
C PHE A 23 10.59 -7.98 6.51
N SER A 24 11.80 -7.44 6.38
CA SER A 24 12.02 -6.13 5.76
C SER A 24 11.64 -6.14 4.28
N LEU A 25 11.93 -7.23 3.56
CA LEU A 25 11.61 -7.35 2.14
C LEU A 25 10.09 -7.50 1.93
N PHE A 26 9.44 -8.31 2.76
CA PHE A 26 7.96 -8.39 2.79
C PHE A 26 7.32 -7.07 3.20
N GLY A 27 7.88 -6.42 4.22
CA GLY A 27 7.44 -5.12 4.72
C GLY A 27 7.57 -4.02 3.67
N LEU A 28 8.57 -4.11 2.78
CA LEU A 28 8.73 -3.17 1.67
C LEU A 28 7.57 -3.32 0.66
N VAL A 29 7.24 -4.55 0.27
CA VAL A 29 6.11 -4.81 -0.65
C VAL A 29 4.78 -4.38 -0.03
N VAL A 30 4.54 -4.76 1.23
CA VAL A 30 3.32 -4.39 1.96
C VAL A 30 3.26 -2.88 2.19
N GLY A 31 4.39 -2.24 2.52
CA GLY A 31 4.48 -0.80 2.67
C GLY A 31 4.22 -0.06 1.37
N LEU A 32 4.68 -0.58 0.23
CA LEU A 32 4.41 -0.03 -1.09
C LEU A 32 2.92 -0.16 -1.45
N LEU A 33 2.32 -1.32 -1.18
CA LEU A 33 0.87 -1.53 -1.34
C LEU A 33 0.06 -0.59 -0.44
N ALA A 34 0.45 -0.43 0.83
CA ALA A 34 -0.21 0.47 1.77
C ALA A 34 -0.10 1.93 1.31
N THR A 35 1.05 2.33 0.75
CA THR A 35 1.25 3.68 0.20
C THR A 35 0.38 3.90 -1.04
N LEU A 36 0.33 2.93 -1.96
CA LEU A 36 -0.60 2.97 -3.10
C LEU A 36 -2.05 3.07 -2.65
N LEU A 37 -2.44 2.27 -1.66
CA LEU A 37 -3.80 2.24 -1.13
C LEU A 37 -4.15 3.57 -0.45
N TRP A 38 -3.19 4.18 0.25
CA TRP A 38 -3.33 5.51 0.83
C TRP A 38 -3.53 6.58 -0.24
N PHE A 39 -2.70 6.60 -1.30
CA PHE A 39 -2.87 7.52 -2.43
C PHE A 39 -4.21 7.32 -3.14
N ALA A 40 -4.64 6.07 -3.34
CA ALA A 40 -5.94 5.74 -3.90
C ALA A 40 -7.08 6.23 -3.00
N PHE A 41 -6.94 6.08 -1.68
CA PHE A 41 -7.92 6.56 -0.71
C PHE A 41 -8.03 8.08 -0.72
N VAL A 42 -6.90 8.80 -0.79
CA VAL A 42 -6.88 10.27 -0.91
C VAL A 42 -7.52 10.72 -2.23
N GLY A 43 -7.20 10.07 -3.36
CA GLY A 43 -7.84 10.35 -4.64
C GLY A 43 -9.35 10.10 -4.62
N PHE A 44 -9.79 9.04 -3.95
CA PHE A 44 -11.21 8.75 -3.73
C PHE A 44 -11.88 9.81 -2.86
N LEU A 45 -11.22 10.25 -1.79
CA LEU A 45 -11.73 11.29 -0.90
C LEU A 45 -11.89 12.62 -1.65
N ILE A 46 -10.91 13.00 -2.48
CA ILE A 46 -10.98 14.17 -3.36
C ILE A 46 -12.14 14.04 -4.35
N TYR A 47 -12.32 12.88 -4.98
CA TYR A 47 -13.45 12.62 -5.87
C TYR A 47 -14.79 12.74 -5.14
N LEU A 48 -14.88 12.25 -3.90
CA LEU A 48 -16.08 12.32 -3.07
C LEU A 48 -16.39 13.77 -2.69
N VAL A 49 -15.38 14.56 -2.31
CA VAL A 49 -15.52 16.00 -2.06
C VAL A 49 -15.96 16.74 -3.33
N LEU A 50 -15.32 16.48 -4.48
CA LEU A 50 -15.71 17.06 -5.76
C LEU A 50 -17.15 16.69 -6.15
N ARG A 51 -17.54 15.43 -5.89
CA ARG A 51 -18.90 14.93 -6.17
C ARG A 51 -19.94 15.55 -5.26
N VAL A 52 -19.61 15.84 -4.00
CA VAL A 52 -20.50 16.51 -3.04
C VAL A 52 -20.63 18.01 -3.35
N VAL A 53 -19.54 18.66 -3.75
CA VAL A 53 -19.53 20.11 -4.03
C VAL A 53 -20.04 20.44 -5.44
N ALA A 54 -19.85 19.56 -6.43
CA ALA A 54 -20.19 19.81 -7.84
C ALA A 54 -20.83 18.59 -8.54
N PRO A 55 -22.12 18.29 -8.27
CA PRO A 55 -22.88 17.27 -9.02
C PRO A 55 -23.05 17.63 -10.51
N GLU A 56 -23.00 18.91 -10.86
CA GLU A 56 -23.17 19.44 -12.23
C GLU A 56 -22.04 19.03 -13.20
N THR A 57 -20.84 18.71 -12.69
CA THR A 57 -19.71 18.26 -13.52
C THR A 57 -19.92 16.86 -14.10
N ALA A 58 -20.66 15.99 -13.40
CA ALA A 58 -21.06 14.68 -13.92
C ALA A 58 -22.00 14.80 -15.14
N GLY A 59 -22.84 15.84 -15.15
CA GLY A 59 -23.74 16.15 -16.26
C GLY A 59 -22.99 16.58 -17.54
N ARG A 60 -21.87 17.28 -17.42
CA ARG A 60 -21.06 17.74 -18.57
C ARG A 60 -20.24 16.62 -19.20
N VAL A 61 -19.68 15.70 -18.41
CA VAL A 61 -18.97 14.53 -18.95
C VAL A 61 -19.94 13.59 -19.67
N ARG A 62 -21.13 13.31 -19.11
CA ARG A 62 -22.17 12.52 -19.80
C ARG A 62 -22.60 13.16 -21.12
N ARG A 63 -22.79 14.49 -21.17
CA ARG A 63 -23.11 15.20 -22.42
C ARG A 63 -21.96 15.18 -23.44
N ALA A 64 -20.71 15.27 -23.00
CA ALA A 64 -19.55 15.19 -23.86
C ALA A 64 -19.36 13.79 -24.49
N TRP A 65 -19.74 12.72 -23.77
CA TRP A 65 -19.73 11.35 -24.31
C TRP A 65 -20.91 11.08 -25.26
N VAL A 66 -22.12 11.53 -24.93
CA VAL A 66 -23.31 11.35 -25.79
C VAL A 66 -23.20 12.10 -27.13
N CYS A 67 -22.62 13.30 -27.13
CA CYS A 67 -22.43 14.06 -28.38
C CYS A 67 -21.28 13.52 -29.24
N ARG A 68 -20.46 12.60 -28.71
CA ARG A 68 -19.32 11.97 -29.36
C ARG A 68 -19.59 10.46 -29.57
N GLY A 69 -20.81 10.15 -30.01
CA GLY A 69 -21.21 8.91 -30.70
C GLY A 69 -20.59 7.61 -30.19
N PHE A 70 -21.11 7.11 -29.06
CA PHE A 70 -21.05 5.68 -28.72
C PHE A 70 -22.41 5.23 -28.22
#